data_AF-A0A7I8IM78-F1
#
_entry.id   AF-A0A7I8IM78-F1
#
_cell.length_a   1.000
_cell.length_b   1.000
_cell.length_c   1.000
_cell.angle_alpha   90.00
_cell.angle_beta   90.00
_cell.angle_gamma   90.00
#
_symmetry.space_group_name_H-M   'P 1'
#
loop_
_entity.id
_entity.type
_entity.pdbx_description
1 polymer ?
#
loop_
_entity_poly.entity_id
_entity_poly.type
_entity_poly.pdbx_seq_one_letter_code
_entity_poly.pdbx_strand_id
1 'polypeptide(L)'
;MVNVPKTRRTYCKACQKHNLHKVTQYKKGKDSLSVQGKRRYDRKQSGYGGQTKPVFHKKAKTTKKIVLKLQCQGCKHYSQHAIKRCKHFEIGGDKKGKGTSLSRSLLGSCSGRYVHFDAKSGLKNSLSANYSLVIVRVFFYPNIFYFGSCGLHAQIS
;
A
#
# COMPACT_ATOMS: atom_id res chain seq x y z
N MET A 1 11.75 -5.86 7.27
CA MET A 1 11.26 -4.87 6.27
C MET A 1 12.45 -4.22 5.59
N VAL A 2 12.33 -3.74 4.34
CA VAL A 2 13.37 -2.93 3.69
C VAL A 2 12.77 -1.64 3.18
N ASN A 3 13.17 -0.52 3.81
CA ASN A 3 12.76 0.84 3.48
C ASN A 3 13.81 1.50 2.58
N VAL A 4 13.36 2.18 1.53
CA VAL A 4 14.21 3.03 0.67
C VAL A 4 13.59 4.42 0.57
N PRO A 5 14.33 5.52 0.81
CA PRO A 5 13.75 6.85 0.79
C PRO A 5 13.21 7.25 -0.60
N LYS A 6 12.13 8.06 -0.61
CA LYS A 6 11.49 8.62 -1.83
C LYS A 6 12.44 9.48 -2.67
N THR A 7 13.50 10.02 -2.06
CA THR A 7 14.56 10.80 -2.71
C THR A 7 15.94 10.34 -2.26
N ARG A 8 16.94 10.43 -3.14
CA ARG A 8 18.36 10.12 -2.84
C ARG A 8 19.29 11.04 -3.61
N ARG A 9 20.36 11.56 -2.97
CA ARG A 9 21.51 12.14 -3.70
C ARG A 9 22.38 11.01 -4.25
N THR A 10 22.69 11.05 -5.54
CA THR A 10 23.55 10.08 -6.23
C THR A 10 24.13 10.69 -7.51
N TYR A 11 25.21 10.11 -8.02
CA TYR A 11 25.82 10.53 -9.29
C TYR A 11 24.86 10.36 -10.46
N CYS A 12 24.69 11.41 -11.27
CA CYS A 12 23.94 11.37 -12.52
C CYS A 12 24.92 11.30 -13.70
N LYS A 13 24.89 10.23 -14.50
CA LYS A 13 25.74 10.08 -15.70
C LYS A 13 25.58 11.23 -16.70
N ALA A 14 24.35 11.70 -16.92
CA ALA A 14 24.06 12.75 -17.91
C ALA A 14 24.46 14.17 -17.46
N CYS A 15 24.46 14.45 -16.14
CA CYS A 15 24.91 15.76 -15.62
C CYS A 15 26.34 15.73 -15.06
N GLN A 16 27.00 14.56 -15.09
CA GLN A 16 28.30 14.27 -14.50
C GLN A 16 28.47 14.68 -13.02
N LYS A 17 27.38 14.92 -12.28
CA LYS A 17 27.39 15.46 -10.91
C LYS A 17 26.37 14.80 -9.98
N HIS A 18 26.56 14.99 -8.68
CA HIS A 18 25.71 14.43 -7.63
C HIS A 18 24.42 15.24 -7.44
N ASN A 19 23.34 14.78 -8.07
CA ASN A 19 22.03 15.43 -8.04
C ASN A 19 21.03 14.70 -7.11
N LEU A 20 19.97 15.40 -6.70
CA LEU A 20 18.79 14.77 -6.13
C LEU A 20 18.06 13.95 -7.20
N HIS A 21 17.74 12.70 -6.87
CA HIS A 21 16.97 11.79 -7.71
C HIS A 21 15.68 11.36 -6.99
N LYS A 22 14.56 11.33 -7.72
CA LYS A 22 13.30 10.73 -7.29
C LYS A 22 13.40 9.21 -7.45
N VAL A 23 13.09 8.47 -6.38
CA VAL A 23 13.18 7.01 -6.33
C VAL A 23 11.80 6.41 -6.56
N THR A 24 11.69 5.50 -7.53
CA THR A 24 10.46 4.74 -7.79
C THR A 24 10.77 3.27 -8.06
N GLN A 25 9.80 2.38 -7.86
CA GLN A 25 9.96 0.96 -8.18
C GLN A 25 9.83 0.74 -9.70
N TYR A 26 10.73 -0.04 -10.29
CA TYR A 26 10.54 -0.55 -11.65
C TYR A 26 9.42 -1.59 -11.67
N LYS A 27 8.42 -1.36 -12.54
CA LYS A 27 7.42 -2.36 -12.93
C LYS A 27 7.70 -2.75 -14.39
N LYS A 28 7.59 -4.05 -14.71
CA LYS A 28 7.63 -4.52 -16.11
C LYS A 28 6.37 -4.02 -16.82
N GLY A 29 6.52 -3.51 -18.04
CA GLY A 29 5.38 -3.21 -18.91
C GLY A 29 4.71 -4.47 -19.47
N LYS A 30 3.58 -4.28 -20.17
CA LYS A 30 2.95 -5.32 -21.01
C LYS A 30 3.91 -5.72 -22.13
N ASP A 31 4.00 -7.01 -22.43
CA ASP A 31 4.79 -7.50 -23.57
C ASP A 31 4.13 -7.11 -24.91
N SER A 32 4.93 -6.64 -25.87
CA SER A 32 4.44 -6.25 -27.20
C SER A 32 4.24 -7.46 -28.12
N LEU A 33 3.25 -7.38 -29.02
CA LEU A 33 2.96 -8.40 -30.02
C LEU A 33 3.87 -8.28 -31.26
N SER A 34 4.35 -7.08 -31.60
CA SER A 34 5.13 -6.83 -32.82
C SER A 34 6.59 -7.28 -32.75
N VAL A 35 7.10 -7.71 -31.60
CA VAL A 35 8.47 -8.18 -31.45
C VAL A 35 8.69 -9.50 -32.19
N GLN A 36 9.86 -9.66 -32.81
CA GLN A 36 10.19 -10.81 -33.68
C GLN A 36 9.96 -12.17 -32.97
N GLY A 37 10.31 -12.27 -31.68
CA GLY A 37 10.11 -13.49 -30.89
C GLY A 37 8.64 -13.87 -30.68
N LYS A 38 7.73 -12.88 -30.52
CA LYS A 38 6.29 -13.12 -30.35
C LYS A 38 5.64 -13.47 -31.69
N ARG A 39 5.93 -12.73 -32.76
CA ARG A 39 5.54 -13.11 -34.14
C ARG A 39 5.99 -14.52 -34.53
N ARG A 40 7.23 -14.92 -34.16
CA ARG A 40 7.74 -16.29 -34.40
C ARG A 40 7.04 -17.33 -33.52
N TYR A 41 6.72 -17.01 -32.27
CA TYR A 41 5.95 -17.89 -31.38
C TYR A 41 4.56 -18.14 -31.95
N ASP A 42 3.84 -17.08 -32.32
CA ASP A 42 2.43 -17.17 -32.73
C ASP A 42 2.27 -17.92 -34.05
N ARG A 43 3.17 -17.69 -35.03
CA ARG A 43 3.24 -18.50 -36.25
C ARG A 43 3.67 -19.96 -36.03
N LYS A 44 4.34 -20.28 -34.91
CA LYS A 44 4.59 -21.69 -34.53
C LYS A 44 3.39 -22.30 -33.79
N GLN A 45 2.57 -21.47 -33.15
CA GLN A 45 1.48 -21.89 -32.27
C GLN A 45 0.12 -22.01 -32.99
N SER A 46 0.01 -21.48 -34.22
CA SER A 46 -1.13 -21.65 -35.12
C SER A 46 -1.16 -23.04 -35.76
N GLY A 47 -2.35 -23.63 -35.86
CA GLY A 47 -2.58 -24.97 -36.42
C GLY A 47 -2.76 -26.04 -35.33
N TYR A 48 -2.75 -27.31 -35.74
CA TYR A 48 -2.84 -28.47 -34.84
C TYR A 48 -1.47 -28.82 -34.25
N GLY A 49 -1.44 -29.52 -33.11
CA GLY A 49 -0.20 -29.94 -32.43
C GLY A 49 0.01 -29.39 -31.01
N GLY A 50 -0.95 -28.65 -30.45
CA GLY A 50 -0.93 -28.26 -29.04
C GLY A 50 0.18 -27.26 -28.66
N GLN A 51 0.66 -27.31 -27.42
CA GLN A 51 1.58 -26.31 -26.86
C GLN A 51 3.01 -26.49 -27.39
N THR A 52 3.46 -25.59 -28.28
CA THR A 52 4.65 -25.82 -29.12
C THR A 52 6.01 -25.44 -28.50
N LYS A 53 6.01 -24.99 -27.24
CA LYS A 53 7.18 -24.59 -26.44
C LYS A 53 7.00 -24.93 -24.95
N PRO A 54 8.05 -25.27 -24.19
CA PRO A 54 7.93 -25.68 -22.80
C PRO A 54 7.46 -24.54 -21.89
N VAL A 55 6.52 -24.84 -20.99
CA VAL A 55 6.06 -23.94 -19.92
C VAL A 55 6.81 -24.27 -18.63
N PHE A 56 7.34 -23.27 -17.94
CA PHE A 56 8.15 -23.50 -16.73
C PHE A 56 7.28 -23.58 -15.46
N HIS A 57 6.94 -24.80 -15.05
CA HIS A 57 6.08 -25.06 -13.87
C HIS A 57 6.82 -25.01 -12.52
N LYS A 58 8.02 -25.64 -12.41
CA LYS A 58 8.73 -25.87 -11.13
C LYS A 58 9.45 -24.62 -10.56
N LYS A 59 8.69 -23.61 -10.14
CA LYS A 59 9.17 -22.28 -9.69
C LYS A 59 9.71 -22.25 -8.24
N ALA A 60 10.94 -22.69 -8.04
CA ALA A 60 11.59 -22.76 -6.71
C ALA A 60 11.95 -21.41 -6.02
N LYS A 61 11.77 -20.24 -6.67
CA LYS A 61 12.16 -18.93 -6.09
C LYS A 61 10.93 -18.04 -5.88
N THR A 62 10.56 -17.83 -4.62
CA THR A 62 9.40 -17.03 -4.19
C THR A 62 9.58 -15.52 -4.35
N THR A 63 10.79 -14.99 -4.21
CA THR A 63 11.08 -13.54 -4.27
C THR A 63 11.85 -13.13 -5.53
N LYS A 64 11.57 -11.92 -6.01
CA LYS A 64 12.24 -11.28 -7.16
C LYS A 64 13.34 -10.32 -6.67
N LYS A 65 14.31 -9.97 -7.52
CA LYS A 65 15.18 -8.79 -7.27
C LYS A 65 14.32 -7.54 -7.49
N ILE A 66 14.43 -6.55 -6.60
CA ILE A 66 13.72 -5.28 -6.75
C ILE A 66 14.66 -4.28 -7.43
N VAL A 67 14.19 -3.66 -8.51
CA VAL A 67 14.95 -2.65 -9.25
C VAL A 67 14.31 -1.28 -9.00
N LEU A 68 15.14 -0.31 -8.64
CA LEU A 68 14.76 1.09 -8.52
C LEU A 68 14.95 1.79 -9.88
N LYS A 69 14.00 2.63 -10.26
CA LYS A 69 14.21 3.69 -11.25
C LYS A 69 14.56 4.97 -10.48
N LEU A 70 15.73 5.53 -10.77
CA LEU A 70 16.24 6.76 -10.18
C LEU A 70 16.15 7.86 -11.25
N GLN A 71 15.19 8.78 -11.09
CA GLN A 71 14.98 9.89 -12.02
C GLN A 71 15.73 11.14 -11.50
N CYS A 72 16.71 11.64 -12.24
CA CYS A 72 17.41 12.87 -11.88
C CYS A 72 16.48 14.08 -12.02
N GLN A 73 16.40 14.96 -11.01
CA GLN A 73 15.47 16.10 -11.05
C GLN A 73 15.83 17.15 -12.14
N GLY A 74 17.13 17.35 -12.43
CA GLY A 74 17.58 18.27 -13.48
C GLY A 74 17.30 17.74 -14.89
N CYS A 75 18.14 16.84 -15.39
CA CYS A 75 18.06 16.32 -16.77
C CYS A 75 16.95 15.27 -17.03
N LYS A 76 16.14 14.91 -16.04
CA LYS A 76 15.06 13.89 -16.12
C LYS A 76 15.51 12.47 -16.52
N HIS A 77 16.80 12.23 -16.74
CA HIS A 77 17.39 10.93 -17.08
C HIS A 77 17.11 9.87 -16.00
N TYR A 78 16.85 8.63 -16.43
CA TYR A 78 16.55 7.49 -15.57
C TYR A 78 17.73 6.51 -15.52
N SER A 79 18.32 6.32 -14.34
CA SER A 79 19.22 5.18 -14.09
C SER A 79 18.48 4.05 -13.35
N GLN A 80 18.90 2.80 -13.58
CA GLN A 80 18.34 1.63 -12.91
C GLN A 80 19.32 1.09 -11.87
N HIS A 81 18.83 0.72 -10.69
CA HIS A 81 19.66 0.18 -9.62
C HIS A 81 18.99 -1.04 -8.97
N ALA A 82 19.61 -2.21 -9.08
CA ALA A 82 19.06 -3.48 -8.58
C ALA A 82 19.53 -3.77 -7.15
N ILE A 83 18.58 -4.00 -6.25
CA ILE A 83 18.83 -4.41 -4.86
C ILE A 83 18.85 -5.95 -4.76
N LYS A 84 19.42 -6.48 -3.67
CA LYS A 84 19.24 -7.88 -3.23
C LYS A 84 17.74 -8.25 -3.13
N ARG A 85 17.41 -9.54 -3.08
CA ARG A 85 16.00 -9.99 -3.00
C ARG A 85 15.43 -9.68 -1.61
N CYS A 86 14.17 -9.24 -1.55
CA CYS A 86 13.46 -8.92 -0.31
C CYS A 86 12.05 -9.54 -0.35
N LYS A 87 11.48 -9.91 0.81
CA LYS A 87 10.07 -10.35 0.91
C LYS A 87 9.11 -9.15 0.88
N HIS A 88 9.35 -8.16 1.76
CA HIS A 88 8.57 -6.94 1.88
C HIS A 88 9.49 -5.72 1.67
N PHE A 89 8.98 -4.70 0.98
CA PHE A 89 9.73 -3.54 0.53
C PHE A 89 8.80 -2.32 0.45
N GLU A 90 9.26 -1.20 1.00
CA GLU A 90 8.50 0.05 1.12
C GLU A 90 9.36 1.24 0.63
N ILE A 91 8.72 2.25 0.02
CA ILE A 91 9.41 3.46 -0.44
C ILE A 91 8.99 4.65 0.44
N GLY A 92 9.90 5.08 1.31
CA GLY A 92 9.70 6.19 2.24
C GLY A 92 8.58 5.92 3.23
N GLY A 93 8.62 4.74 3.87
CA GLY A 93 7.97 4.52 5.16
C GLY A 93 8.78 5.18 6.28
N ASP A 94 8.27 5.10 7.51
CA ASP A 94 8.80 5.88 8.62
C ASP A 94 10.20 5.44 9.09
N LYS A 95 10.97 6.40 9.59
CA LYS A 95 12.25 6.12 10.24
C LYS A 95 11.97 5.55 11.62
N LYS A 96 12.34 4.29 11.84
CA LYS A 96 12.29 3.69 13.19
C LYS A 96 13.23 4.46 14.12
N GLY A 97 12.66 5.10 15.15
CA GLY A 97 13.43 5.73 16.22
C GLY A 97 14.27 4.69 16.98
N LYS A 98 15.40 5.14 17.54
CA LYS A 98 16.13 4.38 18.56
C LYS A 98 15.57 4.79 19.92
N GLY A 99 15.13 3.83 20.74
CA GLY A 99 14.86 4.06 22.16
C GLY A 99 13.42 4.39 22.57
N THR A 100 12.47 4.61 21.65
CA THR A 100 11.03 4.57 22.03
C THR A 100 10.66 3.14 22.35
N SER A 101 10.69 2.78 23.63
CA SER A 101 10.02 1.59 24.15
C SER A 101 8.54 1.62 23.75
N LEU A 102 7.99 0.45 23.41
CA LEU A 102 6.55 0.32 23.22
C LEU A 102 5.90 0.35 24.60
N SER A 103 5.68 1.54 25.14
CA SER A 103 4.93 1.78 26.36
C SER A 103 3.50 1.30 26.16
N ARG A 104 3.25 0.02 26.46
CA ARG A 104 1.92 -0.59 26.50
C ARG A 104 1.19 -0.10 27.75
N SER A 105 0.92 1.20 27.80
CA SER A 105 0.18 1.86 28.87
C SER A 105 -1.27 1.39 28.82
N LEU A 106 -1.55 0.30 29.54
CA LEU A 106 -2.89 -0.08 29.99
C LEU A 106 -3.34 0.93 31.05
N LEU A 107 -3.62 2.15 30.61
CA LEU A 107 -4.22 3.25 31.35
C LEU A 107 -5.34 3.79 30.46
N GLY A 108 -6.63 3.55 30.74
CA GLY A 108 -7.15 2.94 31.96
C GLY A 108 -7.19 3.93 33.14
N SER A 109 -7.27 5.22 32.84
CA SER A 109 -7.38 6.31 33.81
C SER A 109 -8.49 7.27 33.37
N CYS A 110 -9.67 7.14 33.97
CA CYS A 110 -10.76 8.09 33.82
C CYS A 110 -10.44 9.38 34.59
N SER A 111 -10.09 10.45 33.90
CA SER A 111 -10.16 11.81 34.45
C SER A 111 -10.49 12.80 33.33
N GLY A 112 -11.49 13.65 33.59
CA GLY A 112 -12.09 14.49 32.55
C GLY A 112 -11.13 15.55 32.02
N ARG A 113 -11.20 15.82 30.71
CA ARG A 113 -10.67 17.06 30.14
C ARG A 113 -11.81 17.76 29.40
N TYR A 114 -12.13 18.96 29.88
CA TYR A 114 -13.24 19.78 29.40
C TYR A 114 -13.08 20.05 27.90
N VAL A 115 -14.09 19.70 27.09
CA VAL A 115 -14.16 20.12 25.69
C VAL A 115 -14.95 21.42 25.62
N HIS A 116 -14.27 22.54 25.33
CA HIS A 116 -14.94 23.81 25.07
C HIS A 116 -15.67 23.69 23.73
N PHE A 117 -17.00 23.59 23.78
CA PHE A 117 -17.85 23.56 22.59
C PHE A 117 -18.26 25.00 22.24
N ASP A 118 -17.59 25.59 21.26
CA ASP A 118 -17.92 26.94 20.78
C ASP A 118 -19.23 26.94 20.00
N ALA A 119 -20.33 27.13 20.73
CA ALA A 119 -21.66 27.23 20.16
C ALA A 119 -21.85 28.56 19.41
N LYS A 120 -21.78 28.52 18.06
CA LYS A 120 -22.38 29.55 17.21
C LYS A 120 -23.46 28.96 16.32
N SER A 121 -24.70 29.25 16.70
CA SER A 121 -25.91 28.99 15.94
C SER A 121 -25.99 29.85 14.67
N GLY A 122 -26.75 29.39 13.68
CA GLY A 122 -26.84 30.08 12.38
C GLY A 122 -27.81 29.44 11.40
N LEU A 123 -29.09 29.32 11.76
CA LEU A 123 -30.14 28.98 10.79
C LEU A 123 -30.21 30.06 9.69
N LYS A 124 -30.32 29.63 8.42
CA LYS A 124 -31.43 30.05 7.52
C LYS A 124 -31.84 28.85 6.64
N ASN A 125 -33.10 28.88 6.21
CA ASN A 125 -33.82 27.74 5.59
C ASN A 125 -33.92 27.87 4.05
N SER A 126 -34.73 26.97 3.45
CA SER A 126 -35.31 27.01 2.09
C SER A 126 -34.42 26.50 0.94
N LEU A 127 -34.95 25.79 -0.09
CA LEU A 127 -36.19 25.00 -0.23
C LEU A 127 -36.07 24.05 -1.47
N SER A 128 -37.13 23.29 -1.78
CA SER A 128 -37.28 22.23 -2.82
C SER A 128 -36.32 21.02 -2.72
N ALA A 129 -36.72 19.75 -2.63
CA ALA A 129 -37.91 18.97 -3.03
C ALA A 129 -37.95 18.51 -4.50
N ASN A 130 -37.75 17.21 -4.76
CA ASN A 130 -38.83 16.22 -4.96
C ASN A 130 -38.27 14.84 -5.41
N TYR A 131 -39.08 13.78 -5.26
CA TYR A 131 -38.92 12.41 -5.81
C TYR A 131 -37.73 11.56 -5.30
N SER A 132 -37.85 10.26 -5.01
CA SER A 132 -39.02 9.36 -5.02
C SER A 132 -38.91 8.29 -3.92
N LEU A 133 -40.05 7.76 -3.46
CA LEU A 133 -40.08 6.58 -2.58
C LEU A 133 -39.58 5.33 -3.33
N VAL A 134 -38.65 4.60 -2.71
CA VAL A 134 -38.49 3.16 -2.94
C VAL A 134 -38.34 2.48 -1.57
N ILE A 135 -39.45 1.99 -1.03
CA ILE A 135 -39.45 1.23 0.23
C ILE A 135 -38.99 -0.20 -0.07
N VAL A 136 -37.82 -0.57 0.44
CA VAL A 136 -37.40 -1.98 0.52
C VAL A 136 -37.23 -2.37 1.99
N ARG A 137 -37.85 -3.48 2.38
CA ARG A 137 -37.98 -3.93 3.77
C ARG A 137 -36.63 -4.06 4.48
N VAL A 138 -36.50 -3.37 5.62
CA VAL A 138 -35.56 -3.77 6.67
C VAL A 138 -36.12 -5.06 7.30
N PHE A 139 -35.38 -6.16 7.17
CA PHE A 139 -35.69 -7.38 7.94
C PHE A 139 -35.15 -7.22 9.36
N PHE A 140 -36.07 -7.08 10.32
CA PHE A 140 -35.79 -7.02 11.74
C PHE A 140 -36.20 -8.35 12.37
N TYR A 141 -35.30 -9.02 13.09
CA TYR A 141 -35.63 -10.18 13.93
C TYR A 141 -34.91 -10.05 15.29
N PRO A 142 -35.63 -10.14 16.43
CA PRO A 142 -35.09 -9.82 17.76
C PRO A 142 -34.65 -11.05 18.58
N ASN A 143 -33.74 -10.83 19.53
CA ASN A 143 -33.64 -11.38 20.91
C ASN A 143 -32.31 -10.84 21.53
N ILE A 144 -32.27 -10.09 22.65
CA ILE A 144 -32.59 -10.42 24.08
C ILE A 144 -31.48 -11.30 24.69
N PHE A 145 -30.52 -10.78 25.50
CA PHE A 145 -30.54 -10.36 26.94
C PHE A 145 -30.64 -11.54 27.94
N TYR A 146 -29.84 -11.70 29.01
CA TYR A 146 -28.64 -11.03 29.59
C TYR A 146 -27.50 -12.10 29.74
N PHE A 147 -26.41 -12.10 30.54
CA PHE A 147 -25.73 -11.32 31.62
C PHE A 147 -24.18 -11.47 31.41
N GLY A 148 -23.22 -10.89 32.16
CA GLY A 148 -23.28 -9.95 33.29
C GLY A 148 -22.57 -10.41 34.58
N SER A 149 -21.23 -10.44 34.63
CA SER A 149 -20.45 -10.52 35.88
C SER A 149 -18.98 -10.08 35.72
N CYS A 150 -18.44 -9.35 36.69
CA CYS A 150 -17.03 -8.93 36.74
C CYS A 150 -16.24 -9.78 37.76
N GLY A 151 -15.15 -10.42 37.33
CA GLY A 151 -14.25 -11.18 38.19
C GLY A 151 -12.95 -10.43 38.49
N LEU A 152 -12.97 -9.50 39.43
CA LEU A 152 -11.75 -8.86 39.94
C LEU A 152 -11.23 -9.66 41.14
N HIS A 153 -10.04 -10.27 41.04
CA HIS A 153 -9.41 -10.94 42.17
C HIS A 153 -7.98 -10.43 42.37
N ALA A 154 -7.87 -9.34 43.13
CA ALA A 154 -6.63 -8.92 43.76
C ALA A 154 -6.63 -9.46 45.20
N GLN A 155 -5.54 -10.13 45.59
CA GLN A 155 -5.24 -10.40 46.98
C GLN A 155 -3.95 -9.68 47.34
N ILE A 156 -3.92 -9.06 48.52
CA ILE A 156 -2.81 -8.31 49.08
C ILE A 156 -2.49 -8.93 50.44
N SER A 157 -1.33 -9.57 50.55
CA SER A 157 -0.49 -9.73 51.74
C SER A 157 0.80 -10.41 51.31
#